data_AF-A0A9X3K3A0-F1
#
_entry.id   AF-A0A9X3K3A0-F1
#
_cell.length_a   1.000
_cell.length_b   1.000
_cell.length_c   1.000
_cell.angle_alpha   90.00
_cell.angle_beta   90.00
_cell.angle_gamma   90.00
#
_symmetry.space_group_name_H-M   'P 1'
#
loop_
_entity.id
_entity.type
_entity.pdbx_description
1 polymer ?
#
loop_
_entity_poly.entity_id
_entity_poly.type
_entity_poly.pdbx_seq_one_letter_code
_entity_poly.pdbx_strand_id
1 'polypeptide(L)'
;LFILRLIIVVIYSILLSILGCIYCLFSPRNPKHVATFGHMFARLAPVLGITLEKRIPPEAAHYGNCIYIANHQNNYDMVTVSSMVQPRT
;
A
#
# COMPACT_ATOMS: atom_id res chain seq x y z
N LEU A 1 -4.45 24.30 -2.38
CA LEU A 1 -3.96 23.14 -1.60
C LEU A 1 -4.33 21.80 -2.23
N PHE A 2 -5.60 21.56 -2.59
CA PHE A 2 -6.05 20.30 -3.21
C PHE A 2 -5.25 19.93 -4.49
N ILE A 3 -5.13 20.87 -5.44
CA ILE A 3 -4.40 20.64 -6.70
C ILE A 3 -2.93 20.23 -6.45
N LEU A 4 -2.27 20.86 -5.47
CA LEU A 4 -0.90 20.51 -5.11
C LEU A 4 -0.80 19.06 -4.58
N ARG A 5 -1.69 18.66 -3.68
CA ARG A 5 -1.75 17.28 -3.16
C ARG A 5 -1.99 16.28 -4.29
N LEU A 6 -2.90 16.60 -5.21
CA LEU A 6 -3.18 15.77 -6.38
C LEU A 6 -1.93 15.58 -7.25
N ILE A 7 -1.23 16.67 -7.57
CA ILE A 7 0.02 16.62 -8.37
C ILE A 7 1.06 15.73 -7.68
N ILE A 8 1.26 15.89 -6.36
CA ILE A 8 2.20 15.07 -5.58
C ILE A 8 1.83 13.58 -5.67
N VAL A 9 0.56 13.25 -5.43
CA VAL A 9 0.06 11.86 -5.47
C VAL A 9 0.25 11.24 -6.85
N VAL A 10 -0.09 11.96 -7.92
CA VAL A 10 0.03 11.47 -9.29
C VAL A 10 1.49 11.21 -9.67
N ILE A 11 2.38 12.19 -9.46
CA ILE A 11 3.80 12.05 -9.76
C ILE A 11 4.40 10.90 -8.95
N TYR A 12 4.10 10.83 -7.65
CA TYR A 12 4.59 9.75 -6.79
C TYR A 12 4.13 8.37 -7.30
N SER A 13 2.85 8.24 -7.66
CA SER A 13 2.28 6.97 -8.12
C SER A 13 2.90 6.50 -9.44
N ILE A 14 3.14 7.41 -10.37
CA ILE A 14 3.83 7.10 -11.64
C ILE A 14 5.26 6.64 -11.38
N LEU A 15 6.02 7.40 -10.58
CA LEU A 15 7.39 7.05 -10.24
C LEU A 15 7.47 5.70 -9.53
N LEU A 16 6.59 5.47 -8.55
CA LEU A 16 6.50 4.20 -7.82
C LEU A 16 6.20 3.03 -8.76
N SER A 17 5.30 3.22 -9.72
CA SER A 17 4.92 2.18 -10.67
C SER A 17 6.08 1.82 -11.61
N ILE A 18 6.75 2.83 -12.19
CA ILE A 18 7.88 2.62 -13.10
C ILE A 18 9.06 1.97 -12.35
N LEU A 19 9.47 2.56 -11.22
CA LEU A 19 10.59 2.05 -10.42
C LEU A 19 10.26 0.69 -9.81
N GLY A 20 9.01 0.47 -9.39
CA GLY A 20 8.54 -0.81 -8.88
C GLY A 20 8.59 -1.91 -9.93
N CYS A 21 8.13 -1.64 -11.15
CA CYS A 21 8.28 -2.56 -12.28
C CYS A 21 9.75 -2.91 -12.51
N ILE A 22 10.64 -1.90 -12.58
CA ILE A 22 12.08 -2.11 -12.75
C ILE A 22 12.63 -2.98 -11.61
N TYR A 23 12.29 -2.68 -10.35
CA TYR A 23 12.72 -3.45 -9.19
C TYR A 23 12.25 -4.92 -9.25
N CYS A 24 11.00 -5.15 -9.65
CA CYS A 24 10.44 -6.49 -9.81
C CYS A 24 11.17 -7.32 -10.87
N LEU A 25 11.75 -6.69 -11.90
CA LEU A 25 12.55 -7.39 -12.90
C LEU A 25 13.83 -7.98 -12.31
N PHE A 26 14.43 -7.31 -11.31
CA PHE A 26 15.63 -7.80 -10.62
C PHE A 26 15.33 -8.78 -9.48
N SER A 27 14.06 -8.87 -9.03
CA SER A 27 13.63 -9.79 -7.97
C SER A 27 12.31 -10.47 -8.35
N PRO A 28 12.30 -11.32 -9.39
CA PRO A 28 11.07 -11.91 -9.90
C PRO A 28 10.40 -12.81 -8.85
N ARG A 29 9.06 -12.76 -8.79
CA ARG A 29 8.22 -13.60 -7.90
C ARG A 29 8.53 -13.49 -6.41
N ASN A 30 9.06 -12.35 -5.94
CA ASN A 30 9.27 -12.14 -4.52
C ASN A 30 7.92 -11.85 -3.82
N PRO A 31 7.49 -12.67 -2.84
CA PRO A 31 6.21 -12.48 -2.14
C PRO A 31 6.21 -11.23 -1.24
N LYS A 32 7.33 -10.51 -1.12
CA LYS A 32 7.37 -9.26 -0.37
C LYS A 32 6.84 -8.06 -1.17
N HIS A 33 6.72 -8.18 -2.49
CA HIS A 33 6.42 -7.04 -3.37
C HIS A 33 5.07 -6.40 -3.05
N VAL A 34 4.02 -7.20 -2.87
CA VAL A 34 2.66 -6.68 -2.59
C VAL A 34 2.66 -5.84 -1.31
N ALA A 35 3.21 -6.38 -0.22
CA ALA A 35 3.34 -5.66 1.05
C ALA A 35 4.23 -4.41 0.90
N THR A 36 5.32 -4.51 0.14
CA THR A 36 6.27 -3.39 -0.04
C THR A 36 5.61 -2.22 -0.75
N PHE A 37 5.05 -2.45 -1.94
CA PHE A 37 4.44 -1.39 -2.73
C PHE A 37 3.13 -0.91 -2.11
N GLY A 38 2.34 -1.80 -1.51
CA GLY A 38 1.13 -1.45 -0.75
C GLY A 38 1.44 -0.47 0.38
N HIS A 39 2.46 -0.77 1.20
CA HIS A 39 2.90 0.14 2.25
C HIS A 39 3.45 1.47 1.72
N MET A 40 4.09 1.48 0.55
CA MET A 40 4.55 2.72 -0.09
C MET A 40 3.37 3.59 -0.53
N PHE A 41 2.31 3.00 -1.11
CA PHE A 41 1.07 3.73 -1.39
C PHE A 41 0.38 4.23 -0.12
N ALA A 42 0.35 3.41 0.94
CA ALA A 42 -0.24 3.81 2.22
C ALA A 42 0.43 5.06 2.85
N ARG A 43 1.72 5.30 2.57
CA ARG A 43 2.43 6.50 3.03
C ARG A 43 1.89 7.80 2.42
N LEU A 44 1.03 7.74 1.41
CA LEU A 44 0.32 8.90 0.88
C LEU A 44 -0.89 9.33 1.73
N ALA A 45 -1.35 8.51 2.68
CA ALA A 45 -2.51 8.84 3.51
C ALA A 45 -2.37 10.21 4.22
N PRO A 46 -1.24 10.56 4.86
CA PRO A 46 -1.07 11.88 5.48
C PRO A 46 -1.06 13.04 4.46
N VAL A 47 -0.56 12.81 3.24
CA VAL A 47 -0.59 13.82 2.15
C VAL A 47 -2.03 14.15 1.78
N LEU A 48 -2.91 13.16 1.83
CA LEU A 48 -4.34 13.31 1.60
C LEU A 48 -5.11 13.80 2.84
N GLY A 49 -4.43 13.97 3.98
CA GLY A 49 -5.04 14.39 5.24
C GLY A 49 -5.74 13.27 6.01
N ILE A 50 -5.42 12.02 5.71
CA ILE A 50 -5.99 10.83 6.35
C ILE A 50 -5.06 10.37 7.47
N THR A 51 -5.60 10.21 8.67
CA THR A 51 -4.93 9.54 9.79
C THR A 51 -5.42 8.11 9.86
N LEU A 52 -4.50 7.15 9.78
CA LEU A 52 -4.83 5.72 9.81
C LEU A 52 -4.63 5.17 11.21
N GLU A 53 -5.68 4.59 11.77
CA GLU A 53 -5.59 3.77 12.97
C GLU A 53 -5.46 2.30 12.55
N LYS A 54 -4.36 1.66 12.94
CA LYS A 54 -4.11 0.25 12.60
C LYS A 54 -4.24 -0.62 13.84
N ARG A 55 -5.08 -1.64 13.75
CA ARG A 55 -5.30 -2.64 14.80
C ARG A 55 -4.96 -4.00 14.22
N ILE A 56 -3.75 -4.47 14.51
CA ILE A 56 -3.24 -5.74 14.03
C ILE A 56 -3.06 -6.64 15.25
N PRO A 57 -3.71 -7.83 15.30
CA PRO A 57 -3.52 -8.78 16.39
C PRO A 57 -2.06 -9.25 16.48
N PRO A 58 -1.49 -9.46 17.69
CA PRO A 58 -0.11 -9.94 17.85
C PRO A 58 0.19 -11.24 17.08
N GLU A 59 -0.78 -12.13 17.01
CA GLU A 59 -0.70 -13.43 16.34
C GLU A 59 -0.77 -13.34 14.80
N ALA A 60 -1.06 -12.17 14.22
CA ALA A 60 -1.24 -12.02 12.77
C ALA A 60 0.01 -12.39 11.97
N ALA A 61 1.20 -12.27 12.58
CA ALA A 61 2.46 -12.69 11.96
C ALA A 61 2.59 -14.22 11.78
N HIS A 62 1.78 -15.00 12.50
CA HIS A 62 1.76 -16.47 12.46
C HIS A 62 0.63 -17.03 11.61
N TYR A 63 -0.23 -16.17 11.08
CA TYR A 63 -1.28 -16.59 10.18
C TYR A 63 -0.67 -17.17 8.89
N GLY A 64 -1.19 -18.32 8.46
CA GLY A 64 -0.84 -18.94 7.17
C GLY A 64 -1.54 -18.24 6.02
N ASN A 65 -1.96 -19.01 5.02
CA ASN A 65 -2.75 -18.47 3.91
C ASN A 65 -4.09 -17.93 4.42
N CYS A 66 -4.33 -16.64 4.20
CA CYS A 66 -5.52 -15.92 4.66
C CYS A 66 -6.16 -15.15 3.52
N ILE A 67 -7.44 -14.82 3.70
CA ILE A 67 -8.19 -13.95 2.78
C ILE A 67 -8.45 -12.63 3.48
N TYR A 68 -8.05 -11.53 2.86
CA TYR A 68 -8.41 -10.20 3.32
C TYR A 68 -9.85 -9.90 2.91
N ILE A 69 -10.69 -9.59 3.90
CA ILE A 69 -12.07 -9.18 3.68
C ILE A 69 -12.18 -7.72 4.13
N ALA A 70 -12.50 -6.85 3.18
CA ALA A 70 -12.70 -5.42 3.41
C ALA A 70 -13.85 -4.92 2.53
N ASN A 71 -14.54 -3.89 3.00
CA ASN A 71 -15.47 -3.13 2.16
C ASN A 71 -14.67 -2.29 1.14
N HIS A 72 -15.16 -2.17 -0.10
CA HIS A 72 -14.64 -1.20 -1.06
C HIS A 72 -15.52 0.06 -1.05
N GLN A 73 -15.08 1.09 -0.32
CA GLN A 73 -15.87 2.30 -0.14
C GLN A 73 -15.59 3.34 -1.23
N ASN A 74 -14.31 3.51 -1.60
CA ASN A 74 -13.87 4.48 -2.61
C ASN A 74 -12.39 4.27 -2.98
N ASN A 75 -11.86 5.13 -3.87
CA ASN A 75 -10.48 5.06 -4.33
C ASN A 75 -9.42 5.30 -3.23
N TYR A 76 -9.78 5.84 -2.06
CA TYR A 76 -8.84 5.98 -0.94
C TYR A 76 -8.48 4.63 -0.31
N ASP A 77 -9.15 3.53 -0.66
CA ASP A 77 -8.79 2.18 -0.20
C ASP A 77 -7.35 1.84 -0.57
N MET A 78 -6.85 2.35 -1.69
CA MET A 78 -5.46 2.18 -2.11
C MET A 78 -4.43 2.79 -1.15
N VAL A 79 -4.78 3.88 -0.44
CA VAL A 79 -3.87 4.53 0.52
C VAL A 79 -4.19 4.16 1.97
N THR A 80 -5.28 3.44 2.21
CA THR A 80 -5.72 3.06 3.56
C THR A 80 -5.55 1.56 3.80
N VAL A 81 -6.30 0.73 3.08
CA VAL A 81 -6.34 -0.74 3.24
C VAL A 81 -4.99 -1.38 2.92
N SER A 82 -4.26 -0.83 1.95
CA SER A 82 -2.91 -1.29 1.57
C SER A 82 -1.89 -1.27 2.72
N SER A 83 -2.17 -0.50 3.80
CA SER A 83 -1.35 -0.44 5.01
C SER A 83 -1.41 -1.69 5.90
N MET A 84 -2.37 -2.59 5.63
CA MET A 84 -2.64 -3.79 6.43
C MET A 84 -2.03 -5.06 5.84
N VAL A 85 -1.42 -4.98 4.65
CA VAL A 85 -0.86 -6.14 3.95
C VAL A 85 0.34 -6.70 4.72
N GLN A 86 0.23 -7.95 5.16
CA GLN A 86 1.29 -8.62 5.91
C GLN A 86 2.49 -8.95 5.03
N PRO A 87 3.72 -9.00 5.59
CA PRO A 87 4.90 -9.45 4.87
C PRO A 87 4.68 -10.85 4.26
N ARG A 88 5.15 -11.04 3.02
CA ARG A 88 5.00 -12.30 2.26
C ARG A 88 3.56 -12.63 1.81
N THR A 89 2.75 -11.60 1.52
CA THR A 89 1.44 -11.72 0.84
C THR A 89 1.61 -11.78 -0.67
#